data_AF-A0AAF1BKR5-F1
#
_entry.id   AF-A0AAF1BKR5-F1
#
_cell.length_a   1.000
_cell.length_b   1.000
_cell.length_c   1.000
_cell.angle_alpha   90.00
_cell.angle_beta   90.00
_cell.angle_gamma   90.00
#
_symmetry.space_group_name_H-M   'P 1'
#
loop_
_entity.id
_entity.type
_entity.pdbx_description
1 polymer ?
#
loop_
_entity_poly.entity_id
_entity_poly.type
_entity_poly.pdbx_seq_one_letter_code
_entity_poly.pdbx_strand_id
1 'polypeptide(L)'
;MAPSPQHTEDVRVALYAGLASTGRAPTVPELAEVTSHTLDDTRASLVALHDSRDVALSAAALDALKSNSPAHDTDASAVVMAHPFATVPLGFSVMGKSTLWWGGCAWDSFALAHLVPEQGPVLVATRCPNCTSPLAFEVGPDAPPAPPAVASSKSTPPVAHFLVPMSRVWNDVVHTCSHQSLFCNEHCVDAWLAKTGNDKGYVMSLDTLWHFARGWYAGRLERGYKRREPAQAKDYFRSVGLSGPFWGL
;
A
#
# COMPACT_ATOMS: atom_id res chain seq x y z
N MET A 1 -26.46 -0.10 13.51
CA MET A 1 -26.55 1.36 13.26
C MET A 1 -25.22 1.76 12.63
N ALA A 2 -25.18 2.62 11.62
CA ALA A 2 -23.91 3.06 11.05
C ALA A 2 -23.13 3.88 12.10
N PRO A 3 -21.80 3.71 12.22
CA PRO A 3 -21.00 4.46 13.19
C PRO A 3 -21.02 5.94 12.84
N SER A 4 -20.79 6.81 13.83
CA SER A 4 -20.64 8.24 13.54
C SER A 4 -19.40 8.48 12.66
N PRO A 5 -19.40 9.51 11.78
CA PRO A 5 -18.21 9.85 11.00
C PRO A 5 -17.00 10.16 11.88
N GLN A 6 -17.23 10.75 13.07
CA GLN A 6 -16.19 11.04 14.04
C GLN A 6 -15.56 9.75 14.59
N HIS A 7 -16.37 8.76 15.00
CA HIS A 7 -15.86 7.47 15.50
C HIS A 7 -15.05 6.75 14.42
N THR A 8 -15.55 6.77 13.18
CA THR A 8 -14.88 6.16 12.03
C THR A 8 -13.51 6.79 11.79
N GLU A 9 -13.42 8.12 11.89
CA GLU A 9 -12.15 8.83 11.78
C GLU A 9 -11.19 8.54 12.94
N ASP A 10 -11.68 8.49 14.17
CA ASP A 10 -10.85 8.17 15.34
C ASP A 10 -10.21 6.78 15.21
N VAL A 11 -11.00 5.78 14.80
CA VAL A 11 -10.52 4.41 14.53
C VAL A 11 -9.50 4.40 13.40
N ARG A 12 -9.73 5.15 12.32
CA ARG A 12 -8.77 5.29 11.22
C ARG A 12 -7.44 5.85 11.72
N VAL A 13 -7.46 6.99 12.42
CA VAL A 13 -6.23 7.62 12.91
C VAL A 13 -5.48 6.70 13.87
N ALA A 14 -6.18 6.02 14.79
CA ALA A 14 -5.57 5.07 15.71
C ALA A 14 -4.94 3.86 14.99
N LEU A 15 -5.62 3.30 13.98
CA LEU A 15 -5.10 2.20 13.16
C LEU A 15 -3.82 2.60 12.42
N TYR A 16 -3.83 3.75 11.74
CA TYR A 16 -2.67 4.25 11.00
C TYR A 16 -1.51 4.62 11.92
N ALA A 17 -1.78 5.22 13.09
CA ALA A 17 -0.75 5.51 14.09
C ALA A 17 -0.10 4.24 14.65
N GLY A 18 -0.90 3.20 14.91
CA GLY A 18 -0.40 1.89 15.35
C GLY A 18 0.49 1.22 14.31
N LEU A 19 0.06 1.22 13.04
CA LEU A 19 0.84 0.69 11.92
C LEU A 19 2.15 1.47 11.72
N ALA A 20 2.08 2.80 11.69
CA ALA A 20 3.26 3.66 11.49
C ALA A 20 4.28 3.47 12.63
N SER A 21 3.84 3.36 13.88
CA SER A 21 4.76 3.22 15.02
C SER A 21 5.31 1.80 15.19
N THR A 22 4.47 0.77 15.04
CA THR A 22 4.83 -0.61 15.46
C THR A 22 5.03 -1.59 14.31
N GLY A 23 4.61 -1.26 13.10
CA GLY A 23 4.59 -2.21 11.98
C GLY A 23 3.45 -3.22 12.02
N ARG A 24 2.59 -3.17 13.04
CA ARG A 24 1.45 -4.08 13.24
C ARG A 24 0.15 -3.30 13.28
N ALA A 25 -0.91 -3.87 12.70
CA ALA A 25 -2.26 -3.35 12.90
C ALA A 25 -2.72 -3.59 14.36
N PRO A 26 -3.21 -2.55 15.07
CA PRO A 26 -3.92 -2.73 16.32
C PRO A 26 -5.16 -3.61 16.13
N THR A 27 -5.45 -4.42 17.14
CA THR A 27 -6.65 -5.26 17.22
C THR A 27 -7.90 -4.43 17.54
N VAL A 28 -9.09 -5.01 17.36
CA VAL A 28 -10.35 -4.33 17.70
C VAL A 28 -10.38 -3.88 19.17
N PRO A 29 -9.98 -4.70 20.17
CA PRO A 29 -9.92 -4.24 21.56
C PRO A 29 -8.92 -3.08 21.78
N GLU A 30 -7.74 -3.13 21.16
CA GLU A 30 -6.74 -2.06 21.26
C GLU A 30 -7.24 -0.75 20.65
N LEU A 31 -7.93 -0.81 19.50
CA LEU A 31 -8.55 0.35 18.86
C LEU A 31 -9.67 0.93 19.72
N ALA A 32 -10.53 0.07 20.28
CA ALA A 32 -11.62 0.48 21.16
C ALA A 32 -11.09 1.18 22.42
N GLU A 33 -10.04 0.63 23.04
CA GLU A 33 -9.38 1.22 24.21
C GLU A 33 -8.77 2.58 23.89
N VAL A 34 -7.91 2.66 22.86
CA VAL A 34 -7.22 3.91 22.49
C VAL A 34 -8.19 5.02 22.08
N THR A 35 -9.31 4.66 21.45
CA THR A 35 -10.32 5.64 21.01
C THR A 35 -11.43 5.89 22.02
N SER A 36 -11.45 5.16 23.15
CA SER A 36 -12.54 5.19 24.13
C SER A 36 -13.92 4.88 23.52
N HIS A 37 -13.96 4.01 22.51
CA HIS A 37 -15.18 3.53 21.86
C HIS A 37 -15.55 2.14 22.34
N THR A 38 -16.79 1.74 22.08
CA THR A 38 -17.22 0.36 22.29
C THR A 38 -16.59 -0.56 21.25
N LEU A 39 -16.52 -1.87 21.55
CA LEU A 39 -16.09 -2.88 20.57
C LEU A 39 -17.00 -2.84 19.33
N ASP A 40 -18.31 -2.75 19.54
CA ASP A 40 -19.31 -2.73 18.47
C ASP A 40 -19.15 -1.51 17.55
N ASP A 41 -18.93 -0.31 18.12
CA ASP A 41 -18.65 0.90 17.34
C ASP A 41 -17.33 0.78 16.56
N THR A 42 -16.33 0.13 17.14
CA THR A 42 -15.02 -0.09 16.51
C THR A 42 -15.14 -1.06 15.33
N ARG A 43 -15.86 -2.19 15.50
CA ARG A 43 -16.14 -3.13 14.40
C ARG A 43 -16.91 -2.44 13.27
N ALA A 44 -17.96 -1.70 13.62
CA ALA A 44 -18.76 -0.95 12.66
C ALA A 44 -17.92 0.10 11.91
N SER A 45 -16.99 0.77 12.60
CA SER A 45 -16.04 1.73 12.01
C SER A 45 -15.08 1.06 11.03
N LEU A 46 -14.54 -0.12 11.33
CA LEU A 46 -13.69 -0.87 10.41
C LEU A 46 -14.45 -1.30 9.14
N VAL A 47 -15.73 -1.69 9.27
CA VAL A 47 -16.59 -1.98 8.11
C VAL A 47 -16.82 -0.71 7.28
N ALA A 48 -17.10 0.44 7.91
CA ALA A 48 -17.27 1.70 7.21
C ALA A 48 -15.99 2.15 6.48
N LEU A 49 -14.81 1.93 7.09
CA LEU A 49 -13.50 2.19 6.47
C LEU A 49 -13.23 1.24 5.29
N HIS A 50 -13.73 0.01 5.35
CA HIS A 50 -13.66 -0.92 4.23
C HIS A 50 -14.52 -0.45 3.06
N ASP A 51 -15.77 -0.08 3.33
CA ASP A 51 -16.73 0.35 2.31
C ASP A 51 -16.28 1.65 1.63
N SER A 52 -15.67 2.56 2.39
CA SER A 52 -15.05 3.80 1.88
C SER A 52 -13.66 3.60 1.26
N ARG A 53 -13.15 2.35 1.27
CA ARG A 53 -11.86 1.92 0.70
C ARG A 53 -10.64 2.52 1.41
N ASP A 54 -10.80 3.07 2.61
CA ASP A 54 -9.68 3.55 3.42
C ASP A 54 -8.82 2.40 3.96
N VAL A 55 -9.45 1.24 4.16
CA VAL A 55 -8.81 -0.04 4.47
C VAL A 55 -9.40 -1.17 3.62
N ALA A 56 -8.72 -2.30 3.57
CA ALA A 56 -9.26 -3.56 3.08
C ALA A 56 -9.25 -4.59 4.21
N LEU A 57 -10.36 -5.29 4.38
CA LEU A 57 -10.53 -6.35 5.37
C LEU A 57 -10.42 -7.69 4.65
N SER A 58 -9.96 -8.73 5.34
CA SER A 58 -10.10 -10.09 4.81
C SER A 58 -11.59 -10.44 4.68
N ALA A 59 -11.96 -11.32 3.75
CA ALA A 59 -13.36 -11.70 3.56
C ALA A 59 -13.99 -12.27 4.86
N ALA A 60 -13.25 -13.13 5.56
CA ALA A 60 -13.68 -13.70 6.83
C ALA A 60 -13.87 -12.64 7.93
N ALA A 61 -12.95 -11.69 8.06
CA ALA A 61 -13.09 -10.59 9.01
C ALA A 61 -14.25 -9.66 8.62
N LEU A 62 -14.45 -9.35 7.34
CA LEU A 62 -15.56 -8.53 6.89
C LEU A 62 -16.92 -9.17 7.25
N ASP A 63 -17.09 -10.46 7.00
CA ASP A 63 -18.32 -11.19 7.32
C ASP A 63 -18.57 -11.25 8.84
N ALA A 64 -17.52 -11.50 9.63
CA ALA A 64 -17.59 -11.50 11.09
C ALA A 64 -17.96 -10.11 11.64
N LEU A 65 -17.26 -9.07 11.21
CA LEU A 65 -17.48 -7.70 11.68
C LEU A 65 -18.86 -7.17 11.27
N LYS A 66 -19.36 -7.50 10.06
CA LYS A 66 -20.72 -7.14 9.62
C LYS A 66 -21.82 -7.80 10.45
N SER A 67 -21.57 -9.01 10.93
CA SER A 67 -22.48 -9.73 11.85
C SER A 67 -22.26 -9.35 13.32
N ASN A 68 -21.39 -8.37 13.60
CA ASN A 68 -20.95 -7.97 14.94
C ASN A 68 -20.40 -9.15 15.77
N SER A 69 -19.84 -10.15 15.10
CA SER A 69 -19.16 -11.27 15.73
C SER A 69 -17.78 -10.83 16.24
N PRO A 70 -17.35 -11.25 17.43
CA PRO A 70 -15.99 -11.03 17.91
C PRO A 70 -14.95 -11.91 17.20
N ALA A 71 -15.39 -12.79 16.29
CA ALA A 71 -14.47 -13.56 15.46
C ALA A 71 -13.57 -12.59 14.66
N HIS A 72 -12.26 -12.81 14.73
CA HIS A 72 -11.22 -11.94 14.14
C HIS A 72 -10.92 -10.61 14.86
N ASP A 73 -11.53 -10.32 16.01
CA ASP A 73 -11.21 -9.09 16.78
C ASP A 73 -9.72 -8.96 17.10
N THR A 74 -9.06 -10.10 17.35
CA THR A 74 -7.63 -10.19 17.70
C THR A 74 -6.75 -10.67 16.55
N ASP A 75 -7.31 -10.82 15.34
CA ASP A 75 -6.56 -11.28 14.18
C ASP A 75 -5.76 -10.12 13.59
N ALA A 76 -4.43 -10.23 13.64
CA ALA A 76 -3.52 -9.22 13.08
C ALA A 76 -3.70 -9.02 11.56
N SER A 77 -4.31 -9.98 10.87
CA SER A 77 -4.61 -9.95 9.43
C SER A 77 -6.07 -9.61 9.10
N ALA A 78 -6.88 -9.23 10.09
CA ALA A 78 -8.26 -8.79 9.86
C ALA A 78 -8.30 -7.61 8.88
N VAL A 79 -7.46 -6.60 9.12
CA VAL A 79 -7.19 -5.51 8.16
C VAL A 79 -6.01 -5.94 7.30
N VAL A 80 -6.26 -6.51 6.12
CA VAL A 80 -5.20 -6.98 5.21
C VAL A 80 -4.39 -5.83 4.61
N MET A 81 -5.03 -4.67 4.38
CA MET A 81 -4.37 -3.48 3.86
C MET A 81 -4.92 -2.19 4.46
N ALA A 82 -4.03 -1.29 4.83
CA ALA A 82 -4.29 0.10 5.18
C ALA A 82 -3.20 0.94 4.48
N HIS A 83 -3.35 1.06 3.16
CA HIS A 83 -2.34 1.62 2.26
C HIS A 83 -1.66 2.88 2.82
N PRO A 84 -0.32 3.01 2.74
CA PRO A 84 0.62 2.11 2.09
C PRO A 84 0.99 0.86 2.91
N PHE A 85 0.44 0.70 4.11
CA PHE A 85 0.72 -0.46 4.95
C PHE A 85 -0.09 -1.69 4.51
N ALA A 86 0.53 -2.86 4.60
CA ALA A 86 -0.14 -4.15 4.60
C ALA A 86 0.14 -4.90 5.91
N THR A 87 -0.73 -5.84 6.25
CA THR A 87 -0.50 -6.79 7.36
C THR A 87 -0.26 -8.22 6.86
N VAL A 88 -0.43 -8.43 5.56
CA VAL A 88 -0.17 -9.69 4.87
C VAL A 88 1.07 -9.54 3.97
N PRO A 89 1.85 -10.62 3.78
CA PRO A 89 3.09 -10.54 3.00
C PRO A 89 2.78 -10.44 1.50
N LEU A 90 2.92 -9.22 0.95
CA LEU A 90 2.77 -8.95 -0.50
C LEU A 90 4.12 -8.85 -1.24
N GLY A 91 5.19 -9.36 -0.62
CA GLY A 91 6.51 -9.47 -1.23
C GLY A 91 7.41 -8.24 -1.06
N PHE A 92 7.01 -7.27 -0.25
CA PHE A 92 7.81 -6.07 0.04
C PHE A 92 8.00 -5.87 1.55
N SER A 93 9.25 -5.95 2.01
CA SER A 93 9.62 -5.52 3.37
C SER A 93 10.19 -4.11 3.31
N VAL A 94 9.77 -3.25 4.23
CA VAL A 94 10.22 -1.86 4.35
C VAL A 94 10.75 -1.65 5.75
N MET A 95 12.06 -1.44 5.87
CA MET A 95 12.71 -1.20 7.15
C MET A 95 13.02 0.29 7.30
N GLY A 96 12.38 0.95 8.26
CA GLY A 96 12.76 2.29 8.72
C GLY A 96 13.89 2.22 9.75
N LYS A 97 14.15 3.33 10.44
CA LYS A 97 15.15 3.40 11.50
C LYS A 97 14.94 2.36 12.61
N SER A 98 13.69 2.14 13.03
CA SER A 98 13.36 1.25 14.15
C SER A 98 12.18 0.31 13.87
N THR A 99 11.43 0.54 12.80
CA THR A 99 10.16 -0.15 12.54
C THR A 99 10.22 -0.87 11.20
N LEU A 100 9.77 -2.13 11.19
CA LEU A 100 9.64 -2.95 9.99
C LEU A 100 8.17 -3.01 9.58
N TRP A 101 7.87 -2.70 8.33
CA TRP A 101 6.54 -2.81 7.73
C TRP A 101 6.53 -3.80 6.58
N TRP A 102 5.33 -4.31 6.28
CA TRP A 102 5.00 -4.82 4.96
C TRP A 102 4.46 -3.67 4.11
N GLY A 103 5.10 -3.42 2.96
CA GLY A 103 4.55 -2.52 1.95
C GLY A 103 3.49 -3.25 1.12
N GLY A 104 2.40 -2.56 0.77
CA GLY A 104 1.32 -3.17 -0.01
C GLY A 104 1.75 -3.61 -1.42
N CYS A 105 2.69 -2.89 -2.01
CA CYS A 105 3.23 -3.13 -3.34
C CYS A 105 4.51 -2.28 -3.56
N ALA A 106 5.04 -2.24 -4.78
CA ALA A 106 6.17 -1.37 -5.12
C ALA A 106 5.89 0.11 -4.81
N TRP A 107 4.70 0.59 -5.18
CA TRP A 107 4.28 1.97 -4.97
C TRP A 107 4.12 2.33 -3.50
N ASP A 108 3.36 1.51 -2.77
CA ASP A 108 3.15 1.68 -1.34
C ASP A 108 4.48 1.64 -0.57
N SER A 109 5.37 0.74 -0.95
CA SER A 109 6.69 0.63 -0.31
C SER A 109 7.53 1.89 -0.47
N PHE A 110 7.49 2.52 -1.64
CA PHE A 110 8.18 3.80 -1.86
C PHE A 110 7.48 4.93 -1.09
N ALA A 111 6.15 4.89 -0.99
CA ALA A 111 5.38 5.94 -0.34
C ALA A 111 5.61 6.01 1.17
N LEU A 112 5.98 4.89 1.82
CA LEU A 112 6.30 4.85 3.25
C LEU A 112 7.42 5.81 3.65
N ALA A 113 8.44 5.99 2.80
CA ALA A 113 9.53 6.94 3.03
C ALA A 113 9.05 8.39 3.18
N HIS A 114 7.91 8.72 2.56
CA HIS A 114 7.33 10.06 2.55
C HIS A 114 6.22 10.20 3.60
N LEU A 115 5.53 9.11 3.93
CA LEU A 115 4.45 9.11 4.90
C LEU A 115 4.96 9.12 6.36
N VAL A 116 6.11 8.49 6.61
CA VAL A 116 6.72 8.33 7.94
C VAL A 116 8.17 8.87 7.92
N PRO A 117 8.37 10.17 7.64
CA PRO A 117 9.69 10.74 7.36
C PRO A 117 10.68 10.62 8.53
N GLU A 118 10.20 10.55 9.76
CA GLU A 118 11.02 10.36 10.97
C GLU A 118 11.71 8.99 11.04
N GLN A 119 11.23 8.03 10.25
CA GLN A 119 11.82 6.70 10.10
C GLN A 119 12.74 6.59 8.87
N GLY A 120 12.83 7.66 8.07
CA GLY A 120 13.56 7.70 6.81
C GLY A 120 15.07 7.99 6.95
N PRO A 121 15.86 7.72 5.90
CA PRO A 121 15.48 6.96 4.70
C PRO A 121 15.17 5.50 5.04
N VAL A 122 14.32 4.85 4.24
CA VAL A 122 13.88 3.47 4.47
C VAL A 122 14.53 2.50 3.49
N LEU A 123 14.81 1.27 3.92
CA LEU A 123 15.22 0.17 3.06
C LEU A 123 13.99 -0.56 2.55
N VAL A 124 13.72 -0.46 1.24
CA VAL A 124 12.70 -1.26 0.55
C VAL A 124 13.37 -2.49 -0.05
N ALA A 125 12.94 -3.69 0.34
CA ALA A 125 13.46 -4.95 -0.19
C ALA A 125 12.35 -5.85 -0.73
N THR A 126 12.61 -6.49 -1.88
CA THR A 126 11.68 -7.38 -2.59
C THR A 126 12.46 -8.39 -3.46
N ARG A 127 11.74 -9.19 -4.25
CA ARG A 127 12.31 -10.11 -5.24
C ARG A 127 11.65 -9.88 -6.59
N CYS A 128 12.44 -9.90 -7.65
CA CYS A 128 11.93 -9.84 -9.02
C CYS A 128 10.99 -11.05 -9.27
N PRO A 129 9.71 -10.83 -9.67
CA PRO A 129 8.76 -11.93 -9.87
C PRO A 129 9.20 -12.96 -10.94
N ASN A 130 10.03 -12.56 -11.91
CA ASN A 130 10.52 -13.46 -12.95
C ASN A 130 11.71 -14.33 -12.49
N CYS A 131 12.82 -13.69 -12.15
CA CYS A 131 14.10 -14.37 -11.91
C CYS A 131 14.42 -14.54 -10.42
N THR A 132 13.56 -14.03 -9.54
CA THR A 132 13.65 -14.13 -8.07
C THR A 132 14.86 -13.45 -7.42
N SER A 133 15.69 -12.77 -8.23
CA SER A 133 16.82 -11.98 -7.75
C SER A 133 16.33 -10.94 -6.72
N PRO A 134 17.07 -10.76 -5.62
CA PRO A 134 16.73 -9.73 -4.64
C PRO A 134 16.90 -8.35 -5.26
N LEU A 135 16.00 -7.45 -4.90
CA LEU A 135 16.06 -6.03 -5.23
C LEU A 135 15.92 -5.25 -3.92
N ALA A 136 16.85 -4.34 -3.67
CA ALA A 136 16.89 -3.55 -2.45
C ALA A 136 17.27 -2.10 -2.78
N PHE A 137 16.52 -1.16 -2.22
CA PHE A 137 16.67 0.28 -2.48
C PHE A 137 16.57 1.05 -1.17
N GLU A 138 17.49 1.99 -0.96
CA GLU A 138 17.30 3.05 0.03
C GLU A 138 16.41 4.12 -0.59
N VAL A 139 15.26 4.40 0.02
CA VAL A 139 14.28 5.37 -0.46
C VAL A 139 14.16 6.49 0.57
N GLY A 140 14.46 7.71 0.13
CA GLY A 140 14.37 8.92 0.95
C GLY A 140 13.47 9.99 0.32
N PRO A 141 13.28 11.12 1.01
CA PRO A 141 12.37 12.18 0.58
C PRO A 141 12.95 13.13 -0.47
N ASP A 142 14.28 13.12 -0.65
CA ASP A 142 14.98 14.18 -1.39
C ASP A 142 15.17 13.87 -2.87
N ALA A 143 15.41 12.61 -3.21
CA ALA A 143 15.67 12.17 -4.57
C ALA A 143 15.21 10.73 -4.81
N PRO A 144 14.91 10.36 -6.06
CA PRO A 144 14.72 8.98 -6.47
C PRO A 144 15.90 8.09 -6.09
N PRO A 145 15.67 6.80 -5.77
CA PRO A 145 16.76 5.90 -5.41
C PRO A 145 17.75 5.74 -6.56
N ALA A 146 19.04 5.76 -6.22
CA ALA A 146 20.09 5.35 -7.13
C ALA A 146 19.88 3.86 -7.54
N PRO A 147 20.49 3.41 -8.65
CA PRO A 147 20.50 1.99 -9.01
C PRO A 147 20.95 1.12 -7.81
N PRO A 148 20.40 -0.10 -7.66
CA PRO A 148 20.59 -0.89 -6.45
C PRO A 148 22.08 -1.23 -6.26
N ALA A 149 22.59 -1.08 -5.03
CA ALA A 149 23.99 -1.33 -4.69
C ALA A 149 24.41 -2.80 -4.94
N VAL A 150 23.45 -3.73 -4.82
CA VAL A 150 23.61 -5.12 -5.27
C VAL A 150 23.10 -5.20 -6.70
N ALA A 151 24.00 -4.96 -7.65
CA ALA A 151 23.70 -5.11 -9.05
C ALA A 151 23.26 -6.56 -9.31
N SER A 152 21.97 -6.76 -9.64
CA SER A 152 21.66 -7.89 -10.52
C SER A 152 22.59 -7.72 -11.73
N SER A 153 23.30 -8.77 -12.14
CA SER A 153 24.32 -8.85 -13.21
C SER A 153 23.83 -8.41 -14.61
N LYS A 154 22.94 -7.42 -14.69
CA LYS A 154 22.14 -7.05 -15.83
C LYS A 154 22.43 -5.60 -16.17
N SER A 155 22.76 -5.38 -17.43
CA SER A 155 23.14 -4.11 -18.06
C SER A 155 22.01 -3.07 -18.15
N THR A 156 20.86 -3.31 -17.53
CA THR A 156 19.64 -2.49 -17.65
C THR A 156 19.07 -2.16 -16.27
N PRO A 157 18.51 -0.96 -16.07
CA PRO A 157 18.01 -0.54 -14.78
C PRO A 157 16.72 -1.29 -14.39
N PRO A 158 16.44 -1.44 -13.08
CA PRO A 158 15.17 -1.96 -12.60
C PRO A 158 13.99 -1.09 -13.03
N VAL A 159 12.83 -1.73 -13.19
CA VAL A 159 11.57 -1.09 -13.59
C VAL A 159 10.46 -1.50 -12.63
N ALA A 160 9.45 -0.65 -12.50
CA ALA A 160 8.18 -1.00 -11.89
C ALA A 160 7.20 -1.42 -12.98
N HIS A 161 6.42 -2.48 -12.73
CA HIS A 161 5.36 -2.93 -13.63
C HIS A 161 4.06 -3.14 -12.86
N PHE A 162 2.99 -2.51 -13.35
CA PHE A 162 1.66 -2.58 -12.77
C PHE A 162 0.74 -3.31 -13.75
N LEU A 163 0.14 -4.42 -13.33
CA LEU A 163 -0.69 -5.24 -14.19
C LEU A 163 -2.10 -4.67 -14.39
N VAL A 164 -2.74 -4.22 -13.31
CA VAL A 164 -4.17 -3.88 -13.31
C VAL A 164 -4.38 -2.37 -13.60
N PRO A 165 -5.17 -2.00 -14.62
CA PRO A 165 -5.48 -0.60 -14.91
C PRO A 165 -6.15 0.12 -13.73
N MET A 166 -5.91 1.43 -13.59
CA MET A 166 -6.39 2.23 -12.46
C MET A 166 -7.91 2.22 -12.28
N SER A 167 -8.68 2.01 -13.36
CA SER A 167 -10.14 1.91 -13.30
C SER A 167 -10.65 0.62 -12.64
N ARG A 168 -9.81 -0.41 -12.47
CA ARG A 168 -10.18 -1.74 -11.96
C ARG A 168 -9.53 -2.09 -10.61
N VAL A 169 -8.70 -1.20 -10.05
CA VAL A 169 -7.89 -1.49 -8.85
C VAL A 169 -8.73 -1.88 -7.63
N TRP A 170 -9.96 -1.38 -7.53
CA TRP A 170 -10.87 -1.68 -6.43
C TRP A 170 -11.77 -2.89 -6.67
N ASN A 171 -11.68 -3.56 -7.83
CA ASN A 171 -12.38 -4.83 -8.04
C ASN A 171 -11.78 -5.93 -7.15
N ASP A 172 -10.44 -5.93 -7.04
CA ASP A 172 -9.68 -6.74 -6.10
C ASP A 172 -8.37 -6.01 -5.80
N VAL A 173 -8.33 -5.30 -4.67
CA VAL A 173 -7.19 -4.45 -4.31
C VAL A 173 -5.98 -5.27 -3.86
N VAL A 174 -6.19 -6.45 -3.29
CA VAL A 174 -5.11 -7.34 -2.86
C VAL A 174 -4.47 -7.99 -4.09
N HIS A 175 -5.27 -8.46 -5.05
CA HIS A 175 -4.77 -8.91 -6.34
C HIS A 175 -4.02 -7.79 -7.08
N THR A 176 -4.58 -6.58 -7.11
CA THR A 176 -3.93 -5.43 -7.74
C THR A 176 -2.55 -5.15 -7.15
N CYS A 177 -2.46 -5.05 -5.82
CA CYS A 177 -1.21 -4.68 -5.15
C CYS A 177 -0.16 -5.80 -5.23
N SER A 178 -0.57 -7.07 -5.21
CA SER A 178 0.34 -8.20 -5.47
C SER A 178 0.92 -8.23 -6.88
N HIS A 179 0.36 -7.46 -7.82
CA HIS A 179 0.84 -7.32 -9.21
C HIS A 179 1.31 -5.90 -9.55
N GLN A 180 1.64 -5.10 -8.54
CA GLN A 180 2.36 -3.84 -8.67
C GLN A 180 3.79 -4.03 -8.15
N SER A 181 4.67 -4.56 -8.99
CA SER A 181 5.95 -5.13 -8.55
C SER A 181 7.16 -4.46 -9.17
N LEU A 182 8.35 -4.76 -8.63
CA LEU A 182 9.64 -4.38 -9.20
C LEU A 182 10.27 -5.55 -9.94
N PHE A 183 10.79 -5.27 -11.12
CA PHE A 183 11.51 -6.23 -11.96
C PHE A 183 12.94 -5.74 -12.18
N CYS A 184 13.86 -6.67 -12.40
CA CYS A 184 15.25 -6.31 -12.69
C CYS A 184 15.38 -5.45 -13.96
N ASN A 185 14.47 -5.62 -14.92
CA ASN A 185 14.36 -4.89 -16.19
C ASN A 185 13.10 -5.33 -16.95
N GLU A 186 12.84 -4.72 -18.10
CA GLU A 186 11.71 -5.06 -18.98
C GLU A 186 11.76 -6.49 -19.52
N HIS A 187 12.95 -7.05 -19.79
CA HIS A 187 13.05 -8.45 -20.22
C HIS A 187 12.49 -9.41 -19.16
N CYS A 188 12.71 -9.11 -17.88
CA CYS A 188 12.07 -9.86 -16.80
C CYS A 188 10.56 -9.67 -16.78
N VAL A 189 10.02 -8.50 -17.12
CA VAL A 189 8.58 -8.28 -17.24
C VAL A 189 8.02 -9.16 -18.35
N ASP A 190 8.58 -9.09 -19.56
CA ASP A 190 8.08 -9.81 -20.73
C ASP A 190 8.12 -11.33 -20.53
N ALA A 191 9.19 -11.86 -19.94
CA ALA A 191 9.31 -13.29 -19.61
C ALA A 191 8.28 -13.75 -18.56
N TRP A 192 8.02 -12.92 -17.55
CA TRP A 192 7.00 -13.23 -16.54
C TRP A 192 5.58 -13.19 -17.11
N LEU A 193 5.28 -12.22 -17.97
CA LEU A 193 3.99 -12.14 -18.67
C LEU A 193 3.76 -13.36 -19.57
N ALA A 194 4.77 -13.76 -20.36
CA ALA A 194 4.70 -14.97 -21.20
C ALA A 194 4.46 -16.24 -20.38
N LYS A 195 5.10 -16.36 -19.21
CA LYS A 195 4.91 -17.52 -18.31
C LYS A 195 3.55 -17.55 -17.64
N THR A 196 2.99 -16.39 -17.31
CA THR A 196 1.73 -16.27 -16.56
C THR A 196 0.49 -16.11 -17.43
N GLY A 197 0.67 -15.84 -18.73
CA GLY A 197 -0.44 -15.60 -19.66
C GLY A 197 -1.15 -14.26 -19.46
N ASN A 198 -0.48 -13.30 -18.81
CA ASN A 198 -1.01 -11.98 -18.53
C ASN A 198 -0.70 -11.00 -19.67
N ASP A 199 -1.61 -10.05 -19.91
CA ASP A 199 -1.36 -8.93 -20.82
C ASP A 199 -0.40 -7.92 -20.20
N LYS A 200 0.38 -7.23 -21.05
CA LYS A 200 1.30 -6.18 -20.59
C LYS A 200 0.51 -4.98 -20.07
N GLY A 201 0.57 -4.80 -18.75
CA GLY A 201 0.14 -3.57 -18.08
C GLY A 201 1.08 -2.38 -18.32
N TYR A 202 1.27 -1.53 -17.31
CA TYR A 202 2.10 -0.33 -17.41
C TYR A 202 3.51 -0.56 -16.84
N VAL A 203 4.54 -0.16 -17.58
CA VAL A 203 5.95 -0.20 -17.14
C VAL A 203 6.44 1.23 -16.94
N MET A 204 7.17 1.48 -15.85
CA MET A 204 7.77 2.78 -15.55
C MET A 204 9.16 2.66 -14.89
N SER A 205 9.95 3.72 -14.96
CA SER A 205 11.21 3.82 -14.23
C SER A 205 10.97 3.97 -12.72
N LEU A 206 11.98 3.69 -11.91
CA LEU A 206 11.91 3.95 -10.46
C LEU A 206 11.82 5.44 -10.14
N ASP A 207 12.33 6.30 -11.02
CA ASP A 207 12.20 7.75 -10.92
C ASP A 207 10.72 8.18 -11.02
N THR A 208 10.01 7.70 -12.03
CA THR A 208 8.56 7.93 -12.16
C THR A 208 7.79 7.33 -10.99
N LEU A 209 8.14 6.11 -10.55
CA LEU A 209 7.52 5.48 -9.37
C LEU A 209 7.70 6.34 -8.11
N TRP A 210 8.90 6.86 -7.88
CA TRP A 210 9.20 7.71 -6.74
C TRP A 210 8.41 9.02 -6.78
N HIS A 211 8.37 9.69 -7.93
CA HIS A 211 7.55 10.89 -8.13
C HIS A 211 6.06 10.60 -7.94
N PHE A 212 5.59 9.42 -8.33
CA PHE A 212 4.23 9.00 -8.07
C PHE A 212 3.96 8.77 -6.57
N ALA A 213 4.87 8.08 -5.88
CA ALA A 213 4.76 7.73 -4.47
C ALA A 213 4.79 8.95 -3.53
N ARG A 214 5.62 9.96 -3.81
CA ARG A 214 5.97 11.04 -2.87
C ARG A 214 4.81 11.84 -2.29
N GLY A 215 3.76 12.07 -3.07
CA GLY A 215 2.65 12.97 -2.72
C GLY A 215 1.28 12.30 -2.69
N TRP A 216 1.21 10.99 -2.96
CA TRP A 216 -0.09 10.34 -3.13
C TRP A 216 -0.84 10.21 -1.80
N TYR A 217 -0.14 9.79 -0.74
CA TYR A 217 -0.71 9.60 0.61
C TYR A 217 -0.49 10.80 1.55
N ALA A 218 -0.19 11.98 1.02
CA ALA A 218 0.00 13.18 1.84
C ALA A 218 -1.20 13.43 2.77
N GLY A 219 -0.92 13.67 4.06
CA GLY A 219 -1.92 13.88 5.10
C GLY A 219 -2.65 12.62 5.58
N ARG A 220 -2.32 11.41 5.10
CA ARG A 220 -3.09 10.19 5.45
C ARG A 220 -3.02 9.78 6.92
N LEU A 221 -1.98 10.17 7.64
CA LEU A 221 -1.89 9.95 9.10
C LEU A 221 -2.67 11.00 9.91
N GLU A 222 -3.10 12.09 9.28
CA GLU A 222 -3.71 13.25 9.95
C GLU A 222 -5.24 13.15 9.97
N ARG A 223 -5.86 13.88 10.90
CA ARG A 223 -7.31 14.13 10.88
C ARG A 223 -7.67 15.00 9.69
N GLY A 224 -8.87 14.80 9.14
CA GLY A 224 -9.38 15.48 7.97
C GLY A 224 -8.89 14.92 6.64
N TYR A 225 -8.11 13.83 6.64
CA TYR A 225 -7.66 13.19 5.41
C TYR A 225 -8.86 12.82 4.52
N LYS A 226 -8.78 13.21 3.26
CA LYS A 226 -9.70 12.80 2.21
C LYS A 226 -8.90 12.21 1.07
N ARG A 227 -9.33 11.05 0.60
CA ARG A 227 -8.80 10.47 -0.63
C ARG A 227 -8.99 11.45 -1.79
N ARG A 228 -8.05 11.44 -2.73
CA ARG A 228 -8.12 12.28 -3.93
C ARG A 228 -9.38 11.96 -4.74
N GLU A 229 -10.11 13.01 -5.10
CA GLU A 229 -11.22 12.90 -6.05
C GLU A 229 -10.70 12.48 -7.44
N PRO A 230 -11.52 11.82 -8.28
CA PRO A 230 -11.08 11.29 -9.57
C PRO A 230 -10.40 12.32 -10.49
N ALA A 231 -10.88 13.56 -10.54
CA ALA A 231 -10.25 14.63 -11.32
C ALA A 231 -8.86 15.01 -10.77
N GLN A 232 -8.77 15.20 -9.45
CA GLN A 232 -7.50 15.52 -8.77
C GLN A 232 -6.48 14.38 -8.90
N ALA A 233 -6.93 13.13 -8.91
CA ALA A 233 -6.08 11.98 -9.15
C ALA A 233 -5.48 12.00 -10.56
N LYS A 234 -6.27 12.31 -11.59
CA LYS A 234 -5.79 12.45 -12.97
C LYS A 234 -4.79 13.58 -13.12
N ASP A 235 -5.08 14.74 -12.52
CA ASP A 235 -4.15 15.88 -12.55
C ASP A 235 -2.83 15.52 -11.87
N TYR A 236 -2.89 14.82 -10.74
CA TYR A 236 -1.69 14.30 -10.07
C TYR A 236 -0.93 13.31 -10.97
N PHE A 237 -1.58 12.32 -11.58
CA PHE A 237 -0.94 11.36 -12.47
C PHE A 237 -0.18 12.05 -13.61
N ARG A 238 -0.79 13.05 -14.27
CA ARG A 238 -0.10 13.84 -15.31
C ARG A 238 1.12 14.56 -14.76
N SER A 239 0.99 15.18 -13.59
CA SER A 239 2.07 15.96 -12.97
C SER A 239 3.30 15.14 -12.60
N VAL A 240 3.14 13.82 -12.38
CA VAL A 240 4.22 12.90 -12.00
C VAL A 240 4.72 12.04 -13.17
N GLY A 241 4.31 12.35 -14.40
CA GLY A 241 4.80 11.69 -15.62
C GLY A 241 4.08 10.39 -16.00
N LEU A 242 2.92 10.09 -15.39
CA LEU A 242 2.09 8.95 -15.79
C LEU A 242 1.20 9.33 -16.97
N SER A 243 0.94 8.37 -17.87
CA SER A 243 0.27 8.65 -19.14
C SER A 243 -0.56 7.49 -19.67
N GLY A 244 -1.51 7.80 -20.56
CA GLY A 244 -2.27 6.82 -21.32
C GLY A 244 -3.46 6.19 -20.58
N PRO A 245 -4.21 5.32 -21.29
CA PRO A 245 -5.50 4.81 -20.83
C PRO A 245 -5.41 3.92 -19.59
N PHE A 246 -4.22 3.37 -19.28
CA PHE A 246 -3.98 2.61 -18.05
C PHE A 246 -4.32 3.44 -16.79
N TRP A 247 -4.03 4.75 -16.84
CA TRP A 247 -4.28 5.70 -15.77
C TRP A 247 -5.60 6.46 -15.93
N GLY A 248 -6.38 6.15 -16.98
CA GLY A 248 -7.59 6.89 -17.35
C GLY A 248 -7.32 8.32 -17.80
N LEU A 249 -6.11 8.57 -18.33
CA LEU A 249 -5.63 9.85 -18.85
C LEU A 249 -5.83 9.98 -20.36
#